data_AF-A0A494WY27-F1
#
_entry.id   AF-A0A494WY27-F1
#
_cell.length_a   1.000
_cell.length_b   1.000
_cell.length_c   1.000
_cell.angle_alpha   90.00
_cell.angle_beta   90.00
_cell.angle_gamma   90.00
#
_symmetry.space_group_name_H-M   'P 1'
#
loop_
_entity.id
_entity.type
_entity.pdbx_description
1 polymer ?
#
loop_
_entity_poly.entity_id
_entity_poly.type
_entity_poly.pdbx_seq_one_letter_code
_entity_poly.pdbx_strand_id
1 'polypeptide(L)'
;MRTAILGFLLFLTIVLIGCSRDAGEIDRGQLPGASDGQAQRFKIIYEHSETKNLGGFTVLRDNATGHEYLIITGLNGAPTVVPLQKPDTTDQPGGQTTSLEPGLLSTAR
;
A
#
# COMPACT_ATOMS: atom_id res chain seq x y z
N MET A 1 58.38 -5.29 9.75
CA MET A 1 57.54 -4.72 8.67
C MET A 1 56.29 -5.56 8.39
N ARG A 2 56.42 -6.87 8.10
CA ARG A 2 55.27 -7.76 7.86
C ARG A 2 54.24 -7.81 9.00
N THR A 3 54.68 -7.84 10.25
CA THR A 3 53.80 -7.86 11.43
C THR A 3 53.06 -6.53 11.66
N ALA A 4 53.69 -5.40 11.33
CA ALA A 4 53.07 -4.09 11.39
C ALA A 4 51.99 -3.92 10.30
N ILE A 5 52.22 -4.47 9.11
CA ILE A 5 51.24 -4.49 8.01
C ILE A 5 50.03 -5.34 8.39
N LEU A 6 50.25 -6.51 9.01
CA LEU A 6 49.18 -7.38 9.51
C LEU A 6 48.34 -6.70 10.61
N GLY A 7 48.99 -6.02 11.55
CA GLY A 7 48.29 -5.26 12.60
C GLY A 7 47.46 -4.11 12.04
N PHE A 8 47.99 -3.38 11.05
CA PHE A 8 47.26 -2.31 10.38
C PHE A 8 46.05 -2.83 9.59
N LEU A 9 46.22 -3.94 8.85
CA LEU A 9 45.13 -4.60 8.12
C LEU A 9 44.01 -5.06 9.06
N LEU A 10 44.35 -5.64 10.21
CA LEU A 10 43.39 -6.12 11.20
C LEU A 10 42.65 -4.96 11.89
N PHE A 11 43.31 -3.84 12.14
CA PHE A 11 42.65 -2.64 12.65
C PHE A 11 41.67 -2.06 11.62
N LEU A 12 42.06 -2.04 10.34
CA LEU A 12 41.24 -1.49 9.26
C LEU A 12 39.98 -2.33 9.01
N THR A 13 40.03 -3.66 9.18
CA THR A 13 38.84 -4.52 9.07
C THR A 13 37.86 -4.31 10.22
N ILE A 14 38.34 -4.10 11.46
CA ILE A 14 37.47 -3.84 12.62
C ILE A 14 36.70 -2.51 12.45
N VAL A 15 37.38 -1.46 11.95
CA VAL A 15 36.73 -0.16 11.70
C VAL A 15 35.66 -0.26 10.60
N LEU A 16 35.86 -1.10 9.59
CA LEU A 16 34.89 -1.29 8.50
C LEU A 16 33.66 -2.14 8.91
N ILE A 17 33.79 -3.03 9.90
CA ILE A 17 32.66 -3.84 10.41
C ILE A 17 31.71 -3.00 11.29
N GLY A 18 32.14 -1.83 11.78
CA GLY A 18 31.35 -0.92 12.62
C GLY A 18 30.25 -0.11 11.91
N CYS A 19 30.04 -0.30 10.60
CA CYS A 19 28.97 0.37 9.85
C CYS A 19 27.85 -0.57 9.37
N SER A 20 27.74 -1.77 9.96
CA SER A 20 26.48 -2.50 9.89
C SER A 20 25.48 -1.81 10.80
N ARG A 21 24.79 -0.80 10.25
CA ARG A 21 23.48 -0.37 10.79
C ARG A 21 22.70 -1.63 11.07
N ASP A 22 22.22 -1.71 12.31
CA ASP A 22 21.23 -2.64 12.79
C ASP A 22 20.31 -3.04 11.62
N ALA A 23 20.46 -4.27 11.15
CA ALA A 23 19.49 -4.86 10.26
C ALA A 23 18.28 -5.10 11.13
N GLY A 24 17.54 -4.02 11.39
CA GLY A 24 16.19 -4.09 11.90
C GLY A 24 15.50 -5.10 11.03
N GLU A 25 15.17 -6.22 11.63
CA GLU A 25 14.31 -7.22 11.06
C GLU A 25 13.09 -6.45 10.57
N ILE A 26 12.98 -6.28 9.24
CA ILE A 26 11.77 -5.77 8.62
C ILE A 26 10.79 -6.92 8.79
N ASP A 27 10.19 -6.95 9.98
CA ASP A 27 9.02 -7.76 10.28
C ASP A 27 7.97 -7.33 9.26
N ARG A 28 7.76 -8.19 8.27
CA ARG A 28 6.80 -8.01 7.18
C ARG A 28 5.35 -7.95 7.68
N GLY A 29 5.12 -7.93 9.00
CA GLY A 29 3.83 -7.73 9.63
C GLY A 29 3.60 -6.34 10.27
N GLN A 30 4.62 -5.49 10.41
CA GLN A 30 4.45 -4.20 11.09
C GLN A 30 3.93 -3.13 10.12
N LEU A 31 2.65 -3.23 9.76
CA LEU A 31 1.86 -2.06 9.37
C LEU A 31 2.03 -0.98 10.46
N PRO A 32 2.11 0.32 10.14
CA PRO A 32 2.04 1.38 11.14
C PRO A 32 0.63 1.37 11.74
N GLY A 33 0.45 0.53 12.76
CA GLY A 33 -0.82 0.19 13.37
C GLY A 33 -0.92 0.75 14.79
N ALA A 34 -1.79 1.73 14.92
CA ALA A 34 -2.57 2.08 16.11
C ALA A 34 -1.80 2.58 17.35
N SER A 35 -1.75 3.91 17.48
CA SER A 35 -1.90 4.53 18.80
C SER A 35 -3.32 4.21 19.28
N ASP A 36 -3.43 3.29 20.23
CA ASP A 36 -4.67 3.02 20.96
C ASP A 36 -5.23 4.33 21.55
N GLY A 37 -6.43 4.72 21.12
CA GLY A 37 -7.22 5.77 21.79
C GLY A 37 -7.74 6.93 20.92
N GLN A 38 -7.30 7.09 19.68
CA GLN A 38 -7.92 8.05 18.76
C GLN A 38 -8.62 7.33 17.61
N ALA A 39 -9.86 7.73 17.31
CA ALA A 39 -10.60 7.24 16.15
C ALA A 39 -9.73 7.41 14.90
N GLN A 40 -9.20 6.29 14.39
CA GLN A 40 -8.23 6.28 13.31
C GLN A 40 -8.89 6.88 12.07
N ARG A 41 -8.44 8.06 11.63
CA ARG A 41 -9.04 8.77 10.50
C ARG A 41 -8.92 7.99 9.19
N PHE A 42 -7.75 7.43 8.91
CA PHE A 42 -7.53 6.64 7.70
C PHE A 42 -7.29 5.17 8.04
N LYS A 43 -8.05 4.28 7.41
CA LYS A 43 -7.92 2.83 7.56
C LYS A 43 -7.49 2.22 6.24
N ILE A 44 -6.43 1.39 6.26
CA ILE A 44 -6.08 0.54 5.12
C ILE A 44 -7.14 -0.54 5.01
N ILE A 45 -7.82 -0.61 3.86
CA ILE A 45 -8.83 -1.63 3.57
C ILE A 45 -8.33 -2.69 2.58
N TYR A 46 -7.26 -2.39 1.86
CA TYR A 46 -6.58 -3.32 0.98
C TYR A 46 -5.12 -2.89 0.80
N GLU A 47 -4.22 -3.85 0.72
CA GLU A 47 -2.83 -3.63 0.38
C GLU A 47 -2.31 -4.79 -0.47
N HIS A 48 -1.58 -4.45 -1.51
CA HIS A 48 -0.83 -5.37 -2.34
C HIS A 48 0.59 -4.84 -2.47
N SER A 49 1.55 -5.68 -2.05
CA SER A 49 2.96 -5.35 -2.15
C SER A 49 3.41 -5.23 -3.60
N GLU A 50 4.52 -4.53 -3.80
CA GLU A 50 5.18 -4.44 -5.09
C GLU A 50 5.48 -5.83 -5.67
N THR A 51 5.25 -5.96 -6.98
CA THR A 51 5.64 -7.15 -7.74
C THR A 51 6.82 -6.81 -8.64
N LYS A 52 7.44 -7.81 -9.28
CA LYS A 52 8.63 -7.62 -10.13
C LYS A 52 8.44 -6.54 -11.23
N ASN A 53 7.21 -6.32 -11.70
CA ASN A 53 6.93 -5.43 -12.83
C ASN A 53 5.83 -4.39 -12.54
N LEU A 54 5.20 -4.43 -11.36
CA LEU A 54 4.14 -3.50 -10.99
C LEU A 54 4.43 -2.95 -9.61
N GLY A 55 4.22 -1.65 -9.47
CA GLY A 55 4.29 -0.95 -8.19
C GLY A 55 3.34 -1.51 -7.12
N GLY A 56 3.50 -1.05 -5.89
CA GLY A 56 2.58 -1.37 -4.80
C GLY A 56 1.22 -0.70 -4.96
N PHE A 57 0.17 -1.33 -4.45
CA PHE A 57 -1.20 -0.79 -4.43
C PHE A 57 -1.70 -0.78 -2.99
N THR A 58 -2.25 0.35 -2.55
CA THR A 58 -2.88 0.46 -1.23
C THR A 58 -4.21 1.17 -1.38
N VAL A 59 -5.27 0.65 -0.75
CA VAL A 59 -6.55 1.34 -0.67
C VAL A 59 -6.76 1.83 0.76
N LEU A 60 -6.95 3.13 0.92
CA LEU A 60 -7.28 3.78 2.18
C LEU A 60 -8.75 4.18 2.18
N ARG A 61 -9.41 4.04 3.33
CA ARG A 61 -10.71 4.64 3.64
C ARG A 61 -10.54 5.74 4.67
N ASP A 62 -11.03 6.94 4.37
CA ASP A 62 -11.22 8.00 5.37
C ASP A 62 -12.50 7.72 6.16
N ASN A 63 -12.37 7.30 7.42
CA ASN A 63 -13.50 7.02 8.31
C ASN A 63 -14.32 8.26 8.65
N ALA A 64 -13.78 9.48 8.48
CA ALA A 64 -14.54 10.70 8.72
C ALA A 64 -15.51 11.04 7.57
N THR A 65 -15.13 10.72 6.33
CA THR A 65 -15.88 11.12 5.12
C THR A 65 -16.49 9.93 4.36
N GLY A 66 -16.00 8.72 4.60
CA GLY A 66 -16.32 7.51 3.85
C GLY A 66 -15.65 7.43 2.47
N HIS A 67 -14.78 8.38 2.12
CA HIS A 67 -14.07 8.36 0.84
C HIS A 67 -12.95 7.32 0.83
N GLU A 68 -12.79 6.68 -0.32
CA GLU A 68 -11.73 5.72 -0.56
C GLU A 68 -10.71 6.28 -1.54
N TYR A 69 -9.46 5.90 -1.36
CA TYR A 69 -8.34 6.37 -2.16
C TYR A 69 -7.48 5.18 -2.55
N LEU A 70 -7.21 5.03 -3.85
CA LEU A 70 -6.20 4.13 -4.36
C LEU A 70 -4.87 4.87 -4.41
N ILE A 71 -3.88 4.34 -3.71
CA ILE A 71 -2.49 4.76 -3.76
C ILE A 71 -1.74 3.76 -4.62
N ILE A 72 -1.05 4.25 -5.64
CA ILE A 72 -0.17 3.48 -6.50
C ILE A 72 1.25 3.97 -6.24
N THR A 73 2.12 3.09 -5.76
CA THR A 73 3.54 3.39 -5.55
C THR A 73 4.34 2.76 -6.66
N GLY A 74 4.84 3.57 -7.62
CA GLY A 74 5.64 3.07 -8.74
C GLY A 74 6.94 2.38 -8.29
N LEU A 75 7.57 1.60 -9.18
CA LEU A 75 8.84 0.90 -8.92
C LEU A 75 10.01 1.87 -8.58
N ASN A 76 9.86 3.15 -8.91
CA ASN A 76 10.77 4.22 -8.53
C ASN A 76 10.44 4.85 -7.15
N GLY A 77 9.47 4.31 -6.44
CA GLY A 77 8.95 4.84 -5.17
C GLY A 77 8.01 6.04 -5.32
N ALA A 78 7.67 6.48 -6.53
CA ALA A 78 6.80 7.65 -6.73
C ALA A 78 5.33 7.29 -6.44
N PRO A 79 4.66 8.00 -5.51
CA PRO A 79 3.25 7.74 -5.21
C PRO A 79 2.33 8.51 -6.18
N THR A 80 1.21 7.90 -6.53
CA THR A 80 0.06 8.55 -7.17
C THR A 80 -1.19 8.23 -6.37
N VAL A 81 -2.01 9.26 -6.08
CA VAL A 81 -3.25 9.12 -5.32
C VAL A 81 -4.43 9.32 -6.25
N VAL A 82 -5.32 8.34 -6.30
CA VAL A 82 -6.52 8.33 -7.12
C VAL A 82 -7.74 8.21 -6.20
N PRO A 83 -8.64 9.21 -6.15
CA PRO A 83 -9.88 9.08 -5.40
C PRO A 83 -10.76 8.01 -6.03
N LEU A 84 -11.21 7.05 -5.23
CA LEU A 84 -12.23 6.09 -5.61
C LEU A 84 -13.60 6.69 -5.31
N GLN A 85 -14.56 6.51 -6.21
CA GLN A 85 -15.91 7.04 -6.04
C GLN A 85 -16.52 6.48 -4.74
N LYS A 86 -17.20 7.37 -3.99
CA LYS A 86 -17.92 6.99 -2.78
C LYS A 86 -18.97 5.94 -3.16
N PRO A 87 -19.20 4.87 -2.36
CA PRO A 87 -20.43 4.10 -2.51
C PRO A 87 -21.59 5.07 -2.27
N ASP A 88 -22.38 5.33 -3.31
CA ASP A 88 -23.59 6.13 -3.20
C ASP A 88 -24.42 5.53 -2.07
N THR A 89 -24.57 6.28 -0.98
CA THR A 89 -25.58 5.99 0.02
C THR A 89 -26.89 6.40 -0.63
N THR A 90 -27.44 5.51 -1.44
CA THR A 90 -28.79 5.66 -1.97
C THR A 90 -29.76 5.51 -0.80
N ASP A 91 -29.99 6.60 -0.07
CA ASP A 91 -31.24 6.79 0.64
C ASP A 91 -32.32 6.94 -0.45
N GLN A 92 -32.84 5.80 -0.90
CA GLN A 92 -33.96 5.72 -1.84
C GLN A 92 -35.27 5.58 -1.04
N PRO A 93 -36.04 6.66 -0.81
CA PRO A 93 -37.44 6.49 -0.49
C PRO A 93 -38.20 6.23 -1.81
N GLY A 94 -38.67 4.99 -1.98
CA GLY A 94 -39.68 4.68 -2.98
C GLY A 94 -39.15 4.08 -4.28
N GLY A 95 -39.67 2.89 -4.59
CA GLY A 95 -39.30 2.09 -5.73
C GLY A 95 -39.67 2.72 -7.08
N GLN A 96 -38.81 2.43 -8.06
CA GLN A 96 -39.22 2.15 -9.42
C GLN A 96 -38.18 1.19 -9.97
N THR A 97 -38.57 -0.09 -10.05
CA THR A 97 -37.86 -1.13 -10.78
C THR A 97 -37.93 -0.80 -12.25
N THR A 98 -36.88 -0.20 -12.81
CA THR A 98 -36.70 -0.20 -14.26
C THR A 98 -36.20 -1.59 -14.65
N SER A 99 -37.16 -2.47 -14.90
CA SER A 99 -37.01 -3.79 -15.50
C SER A 99 -36.16 -3.68 -16.76
N LEU A 100 -34.94 -4.23 -16.74
CA LEU A 100 -34.20 -4.55 -17.96
C LEU A 100 -34.94 -5.72 -18.63
N GLU A 101 -35.81 -5.39 -19.58
CA GLU A 101 -36.49 -6.33 -20.47
C GLU A 101 -35.44 -7.14 -21.27
N PRO A 102 -35.41 -8.48 -21.19
CA PRO A 102 -34.64 -9.30 -22.10
C PRO A 102 -35.51 -9.63 -23.31
N GLY A 103 -35.53 -8.74 -24.30
CA GLY A 103 -36.30 -8.93 -25.52
C GLY A 103 -35.60 -8.31 -26.72
N LEU A 104 -34.85 -9.13 -27.48
CA LEU A 104 -34.71 -9.08 -28.95
C LEU A 104 -33.49 -9.90 -29.40
N LEU A 105 -33.63 -11.22 -29.33
CA LEU A 105 -33.06 -12.11 -30.34
C LEU A 105 -34.16 -12.39 -31.38
N SER A 106 -33.76 -12.47 -32.64
CA SER A 106 -34.57 -12.84 -33.81
C SER A 106 -35.33 -11.70 -34.48
N THR A 107 -34.72 -11.08 -35.49
CA THR A 107 -35.13 -11.18 -36.91
C THR A 107 -34.35 -10.16 -37.73
N ALA A 108 -33.33 -10.58 -38.48
CA ALA A 108 -32.82 -9.84 -39.62
C ALA A 108 -32.29 -10.82 -40.67
N ARG A 109 -33.18 -11.08 -41.64
CA ARG A 109 -33.01 -11.58 -43.01
C ARG A 109 -31.86 -12.53 -43.34
#